data_AF-A0A4V1Q3P5-F1
#
_entry.id   AF-A0A4V1Q3P5-F1
#
_cell.length_a   1.000
_cell.length_b   1.000
_cell.length_c   1.000
_cell.angle_alpha   90.00
_cell.angle_beta   90.00
_cell.angle_gamma   90.00
#
_symmetry.space_group_name_H-M   'P 1'
#
loop_
_entity.id
_entity.type
_entity.pdbx_description
1 polymer ?
#
loop_
_entity_poly.entity_id
_entity_poly.type
_entity_poly.pdbx_seq_one_letter_code
_entity_poly.pdbx_strand_id
1 'polypeptide(L)'
;MASPFQPHFNTNYSPSDIERLQITQFVKALQDELKAIDTELKELQSRLVAAEDQLSPRADVGLTEVKQRITTLSTERDQQIYSIEQHTALLNPIHGIPIDILQSIFEQCVNEPVPFASTELDTDPMSPSFCPTLLTFVCSSWRRVALDCPSLWDKPYIFLPEQRSGISYVRWIEILKNYAQLIRLWLSRAGVRPLTIAISSPYGLETNEGFHAVQQVIISFSSQWKSKFGPES
;
A
#
# COMPACT_ATOMS: atom_id res chain seq x y z
N MET A 1 -17.76 13.19 -21.91
CA MET A 1 -16.67 14.17 -22.15
C MET A 1 -15.36 13.58 -21.63
N ALA A 2 -14.24 13.75 -22.33
CA ALA A 2 -12.94 13.31 -21.79
C ALA A 2 -12.57 14.21 -20.60
N SER A 3 -12.32 13.63 -19.43
CA SER A 3 -11.97 14.39 -18.24
C SER A 3 -10.52 14.89 -18.34
N PRO A 4 -10.25 16.17 -18.03
CA PRO A 4 -8.88 16.69 -17.99
C PRO A 4 -8.02 16.04 -16.90
N PHE A 5 -8.64 15.34 -15.93
CA PHE A 5 -7.95 14.70 -14.82
C PHE A 5 -7.54 13.25 -15.07
N GLN A 6 -7.95 12.67 -16.22
CA GLN A 6 -7.58 11.31 -16.60
C GLN A 6 -6.07 11.00 -16.52
N PRO A 7 -5.16 11.90 -16.94
CA PRO A 7 -3.71 11.66 -16.84
C PRO A 7 -3.20 11.50 -15.39
N HIS A 8 -3.98 11.94 -14.40
CA HIS A 8 -3.60 11.92 -12.99
C HIS A 8 -4.09 10.68 -12.23
N PHE A 9 -4.91 9.83 -12.86
CA PHE A 9 -5.39 8.61 -12.22
C PHE A 9 -4.23 7.67 -11.88
N ASN A 10 -4.31 7.05 -10.71
CA ASN A 10 -3.27 6.16 -10.16
C ASN A 10 -1.88 6.81 -10.01
N THR A 11 -1.83 8.14 -9.87
CA THR A 11 -0.58 8.88 -9.60
C THR A 11 -0.57 9.46 -8.19
N ASN A 12 0.57 10.02 -7.77
CA ASN A 12 0.67 10.78 -6.51
C ASN A 12 0.29 12.26 -6.70
N TYR A 13 -0.45 12.57 -7.75
CA TYR A 13 -0.91 13.93 -8.02
C TYR A 13 -1.71 14.46 -6.83
N SER A 14 -1.34 15.65 -6.36
CA SER A 14 -2.11 16.39 -5.35
C SER A 14 -2.77 17.56 -6.05
N PRO A 15 -4.10 17.53 -6.24
CA PRO A 15 -4.80 18.66 -6.84
C PRO A 15 -4.71 19.89 -5.95
N SER A 16 -4.50 21.05 -6.57
CA SER A 16 -4.64 22.37 -5.92
C SER A 16 -6.07 22.62 -5.46
N ASP A 17 -6.31 23.62 -4.61
CA ASP A 17 -7.66 23.94 -4.13
C ASP A 17 -8.65 24.24 -5.26
N ILE A 18 -8.18 24.90 -6.31
CA ILE A 18 -8.98 25.19 -7.51
C ILE A 18 -9.32 23.89 -8.24
N GLU A 19 -8.35 23.00 -8.42
CA GLU A 19 -8.58 21.72 -9.09
C GLU A 19 -9.46 20.78 -8.25
N ARG A 20 -9.34 20.80 -6.92
CA ARG A 20 -10.24 20.09 -6.01
C ARG A 20 -11.67 20.56 -6.20
N LEU A 21 -11.89 21.86 -6.34
CA LEU A 21 -13.22 22.42 -6.65
C LEU A 21 -13.72 21.91 -8.00
N GLN A 22 -12.89 21.95 -9.04
CA GLN A 22 -13.23 21.48 -10.38
C GLN A 22 -13.55 19.98 -10.42
N ILE A 23 -12.73 19.14 -9.78
CA ILE A 23 -12.95 17.69 -9.66
C ILE A 23 -14.27 17.43 -8.91
N THR A 24 -14.53 18.17 -7.82
CA THR A 24 -15.78 18.04 -7.05
C THR A 24 -17.01 18.39 -7.90
N GLN A 25 -16.93 19.48 -8.67
CA GLN A 25 -18.00 19.87 -9.60
C GLN A 25 -18.20 18.83 -10.70
N PHE A 26 -17.12 18.28 -11.24
CA PHE A 26 -17.16 17.22 -12.25
C PHE A 26 -17.80 15.94 -11.71
N VAL A 27 -17.38 15.49 -10.52
CA VAL A 27 -17.98 14.34 -9.82
C VAL A 27 -19.48 14.57 -9.60
N LYS A 28 -19.88 15.77 -9.17
CA LYS A 28 -21.29 16.11 -8.97
C LYS A 28 -22.09 16.00 -10.28
N ALA A 29 -21.56 16.51 -11.38
CA ALA A 29 -22.21 16.39 -12.69
C ALA A 29 -22.37 14.92 -13.11
N LEU A 30 -21.32 14.10 -12.94
CA LEU A 30 -21.40 12.67 -13.22
C LEU A 30 -22.42 11.94 -12.35
N GLN A 31 -22.52 12.31 -11.06
CA GLN A 31 -23.50 11.75 -10.14
C GLN A 31 -24.94 12.12 -10.51
N ASP A 32 -25.16 13.34 -11.01
CA ASP A 32 -26.49 13.77 -11.44
C ASP A 32 -26.91 13.06 -12.75
N GLU A 33 -25.98 12.87 -13.70
CA GLU A 33 -26.18 12.01 -14.87
C GLU A 33 -26.44 10.54 -14.49
N LEU A 34 -25.68 9.99 -13.53
CA LEU A 34 -25.88 8.63 -13.03
C LEU A 34 -27.29 8.43 -12.48
N LYS A 35 -27.80 9.39 -11.69
CA LYS A 35 -29.18 9.34 -11.17
C LYS A 35 -30.22 9.34 -12.29
N ALA A 36 -29.99 10.07 -13.38
CA ALA A 36 -30.87 10.07 -14.53
C ALA A 36 -30.89 8.70 -15.21
N ILE A 37 -29.72 8.09 -15.43
CA ILE A 37 -29.59 6.73 -15.98
C ILE A 37 -30.26 5.69 -15.06
N ASP A 38 -30.04 5.75 -13.75
CA ASP A 38 -30.67 4.85 -12.78
C ASP A 38 -32.21 4.98 -12.81
N THR A 39 -32.72 6.20 -13.04
CA THR A 39 -34.17 6.45 -13.17
C THR A 39 -34.72 5.85 -14.46
N GLU A 40 -34.06 6.05 -15.60
CA GLU A 40 -34.45 5.47 -16.90
C GLU A 40 -34.38 3.92 -16.87
N LEU A 41 -33.34 3.36 -16.27
CA LEU A 41 -33.20 1.91 -16.08
C LEU A 41 -34.35 1.34 -15.27
N LYS A 42 -34.71 1.98 -14.15
CA LYS A 42 -35.82 1.55 -13.30
C LYS A 42 -37.16 1.59 -14.07
N GLU A 43 -37.38 2.64 -14.85
CA GLU A 43 -38.58 2.75 -15.68
C GLU A 43 -38.65 1.64 -16.74
N LEU A 44 -37.56 1.43 -17.50
CA LEU A 44 -37.50 0.41 -18.55
C LEU A 44 -37.63 -1.01 -18.00
N GLN A 45 -37.02 -1.30 -16.85
CA GLN A 45 -37.19 -2.58 -16.16
C GLN A 45 -38.65 -2.81 -15.73
N SER A 46 -39.32 -1.77 -15.21
CA SER A 46 -40.74 -1.88 -14.84
C SER A 46 -41.64 -2.15 -16.05
N ARG A 47 -41.37 -1.49 -17.19
CA ARG A 47 -42.07 -1.70 -18.45
C ARG A 47 -41.85 -3.11 -19.00
N LEU A 48 -40.63 -3.63 -18.85
CA LEU A 48 -40.29 -4.98 -19.29
C LEU A 48 -41.11 -6.03 -18.51
N VAL A 49 -41.13 -5.94 -17.18
CA VAL A 49 -41.91 -6.85 -16.32
C VAL A 49 -43.40 -6.79 -16.68
N ALA A 50 -43.95 -5.58 -16.83
CA ALA A 50 -45.35 -5.40 -17.20
C ALA A 50 -45.71 -5.94 -18.60
N ALA A 51 -44.75 -5.96 -19.54
CA ALA A 51 -44.93 -6.49 -20.88
C ALA A 51 -44.74 -8.03 -20.95
N GLU A 52 -43.86 -8.59 -20.12
CA GLU A 52 -43.66 -10.04 -19.98
C GLU A 52 -44.88 -10.72 -19.32
N ASP A 53 -45.54 -10.06 -18.37
CA ASP A 53 -46.79 -10.55 -17.74
C ASP A 53 -47.98 -10.59 -18.73
N GLN A 54 -47.97 -9.75 -19.78
CA GLN A 54 -49.03 -9.66 -20.79
C GLN A 54 -48.79 -10.62 -21.99
N LEU A 55 -48.64 -11.92 -21.71
CA LEU A 55 -48.38 -13.04 -22.65
C LEU A 55 -48.96 -12.81 -24.09
N SER A 56 -48.14 -12.24 -24.98
CA SER A 56 -48.50 -12.07 -26.40
C SER A 56 -47.29 -12.33 -27.30
N PRO A 57 -47.35 -13.31 -28.23
CA PRO A 57 -46.24 -13.65 -29.12
C PRO A 57 -45.92 -12.55 -30.18
N ARG A 58 -46.71 -11.47 -30.25
CA ARG A 58 -46.48 -10.33 -31.16
C ARG A 58 -45.60 -9.22 -30.55
N ALA A 59 -45.30 -9.29 -29.25
CA ALA A 59 -44.50 -8.29 -28.53
C ALA A 59 -42.97 -8.50 -28.66
N ASP A 60 -42.52 -9.57 -29.32
CA ASP A 60 -41.14 -10.08 -29.25
C ASP A 60 -40.07 -9.11 -29.79
N VAL A 61 -40.40 -8.37 -30.87
CA VAL A 61 -39.48 -7.37 -31.45
C VAL A 61 -39.30 -6.16 -30.54
N GLY A 62 -40.40 -5.65 -29.97
CA GLY A 62 -40.35 -4.51 -29.04
C GLY A 62 -39.72 -4.88 -27.69
N LEU A 63 -39.90 -6.12 -27.24
CA LEU A 63 -39.25 -6.66 -26.04
C LEU A 63 -37.73 -6.76 -26.23
N THR A 64 -37.28 -7.16 -27.42
CA THR A 64 -35.86 -7.23 -27.79
C THR A 64 -35.22 -5.83 -27.76
N GLU A 65 -35.90 -4.81 -28.29
CA GLU A 65 -35.43 -3.42 -28.27
C GLU A 65 -35.30 -2.88 -26.84
N VAL A 66 -36.29 -3.12 -25.97
CA VAL A 66 -36.24 -2.71 -24.56
C VAL A 66 -35.11 -3.43 -23.81
N LYS A 67 -34.92 -4.73 -24.03
CA LYS A 67 -33.81 -5.50 -23.43
C LYS A 67 -32.46 -4.94 -23.88
N GLN A 68 -32.30 -4.62 -25.16
CA GLN A 68 -31.07 -4.02 -25.70
C GLN A 68 -30.82 -2.62 -25.13
N ARG A 69 -31.86 -1.83 -24.90
CA ARG A 69 -31.73 -0.51 -24.26
C ARG A 69 -31.27 -0.64 -22.80
N ILE A 70 -31.83 -1.59 -22.05
CA ILE A 70 -31.42 -1.87 -20.66
C ILE A 70 -29.95 -2.29 -20.59
N THR A 71 -29.49 -3.19 -21.47
CA THR A 71 -28.08 -3.62 -21.47
C THR A 71 -27.13 -2.48 -21.80
N THR A 72 -27.51 -1.62 -22.76
CA THR A 72 -26.73 -0.44 -23.13
C THR A 72 -26.61 0.53 -21.95
N LEU A 73 -27.73 0.92 -21.36
CA LEU A 73 -27.76 1.83 -20.21
C LEU A 73 -27.06 1.25 -18.98
N SER A 74 -27.14 -0.05 -18.74
CA SER A 74 -26.39 -0.70 -17.65
C SER A 74 -24.89 -0.59 -17.85
N THR A 75 -24.42 -0.71 -19.10
CA THR A 75 -23.00 -0.56 -19.42
C THR A 75 -22.56 0.90 -19.22
N GLU A 76 -23.36 1.86 -19.67
CA GLU A 76 -23.11 3.29 -19.45
C GLU A 76 -23.09 3.64 -17.95
N ARG A 77 -24.02 3.07 -17.17
CA ARG A 77 -24.09 3.21 -15.71
C ARG A 77 -22.81 2.74 -15.02
N ASP A 78 -22.29 1.56 -15.40
CA ASP A 78 -21.07 1.02 -14.81
C ASP A 78 -19.83 1.84 -15.21
N GLN A 79 -19.77 2.33 -16.45
CA GLN A 79 -18.72 3.25 -16.89
C GLN A 79 -18.76 4.58 -16.11
N GLN A 80 -19.95 5.10 -15.84
CA GLN A 80 -20.16 6.34 -15.09
C GLN A 80 -19.68 6.18 -13.64
N ILE A 81 -20.01 5.06 -12.99
CA ILE A 81 -19.56 4.75 -11.62
C ILE A 81 -18.06 4.63 -11.55
N TYR A 82 -17.47 3.87 -12.47
CA TYR A 82 -16.01 3.75 -12.54
C TYR A 82 -15.36 5.14 -12.69
N SER A 83 -15.92 6.01 -13.53
CA SER A 83 -15.45 7.39 -13.66
C SER A 83 -15.56 8.16 -12.35
N ILE A 84 -16.69 8.10 -11.65
CA ILE A 84 -16.89 8.78 -10.35
C ILE A 84 -15.85 8.31 -9.32
N GLU A 85 -15.59 7.00 -9.24
CA GLU A 85 -14.62 6.43 -8.31
C GLU A 85 -13.20 6.95 -8.58
N GLN A 86 -12.76 6.96 -9.85
CA GLN A 86 -11.42 7.46 -10.22
C GLN A 86 -11.23 8.94 -9.85
N HIS A 87 -12.25 9.78 -10.09
CA HIS A 87 -12.18 11.20 -9.74
C HIS A 87 -12.27 11.45 -8.23
N THR A 88 -13.08 10.68 -7.52
CA THR A 88 -13.19 10.77 -6.06
C THR A 88 -11.88 10.38 -5.39
N ALA A 89 -11.16 9.39 -5.94
CA ALA A 89 -9.85 8.99 -5.43
C ALA A 89 -8.82 10.14 -5.46
N LEU A 90 -8.87 11.03 -6.45
CA LEU A 90 -8.00 12.22 -6.52
C LEU A 90 -8.26 13.22 -5.38
N LEU A 91 -9.45 13.18 -4.78
CA LEU A 91 -9.82 14.05 -3.65
C LEU A 91 -9.40 13.45 -2.29
N ASN A 92 -8.85 12.23 -2.26
CA ASN A 92 -8.47 11.58 -1.02
C ASN A 92 -7.48 12.46 -0.22
N PRO A 93 -7.72 12.68 1.09
CA PRO A 93 -6.89 13.55 1.92
C PRO A 93 -5.40 13.19 1.90
N ILE A 94 -5.09 11.91 1.72
CA ILE A 94 -3.73 11.36 1.68
C ILE A 94 -2.82 12.01 0.62
N HIS A 95 -3.40 12.56 -0.47
CA HIS A 95 -2.64 13.27 -1.49
C HIS A 95 -2.21 14.67 -1.05
N GLY A 96 -2.94 15.28 -0.10
CA GLY A 96 -2.67 16.63 0.39
C GLY A 96 -1.90 16.69 1.70
N ILE A 97 -1.45 15.56 2.25
CA ILE A 97 -0.71 15.55 3.51
C ILE A 97 0.70 16.10 3.25
N PRO A 98 1.13 17.18 3.95
CA PRO A 98 2.50 17.67 3.87
C PRO A 98 3.50 16.58 4.24
N ILE A 99 4.67 16.58 3.58
CA ILE A 99 5.66 15.52 3.73
C ILE A 99 6.17 15.38 5.17
N ASP A 100 6.31 16.50 5.89
CA ASP A 100 6.72 16.58 7.29
C ASP A 100 5.67 15.95 8.23
N ILE A 101 4.39 16.20 7.98
CA ILE A 101 3.30 15.55 8.73
C ILE A 101 3.27 14.05 8.44
N LEU A 102 3.45 13.64 7.18
CA LEU A 102 3.49 12.23 6.81
C LEU A 102 4.69 11.51 7.45
N GLN A 103 5.86 12.14 7.46
CA GLN A 103 7.06 11.64 8.17
C GLN A 103 6.80 11.49 9.66
N SER A 104 6.18 12.48 10.30
CA SER A 104 5.83 12.40 11.72
C SER A 104 4.88 11.24 12.02
N ILE A 105 3.87 11.00 11.16
CA ILE A 105 2.98 9.83 11.28
C ILE A 105 3.80 8.53 11.17
N PHE A 106 4.69 8.43 10.18
CA PHE A 106 5.53 7.24 9.98
C PHE A 106 6.43 6.96 11.18
N GLU A 107 7.02 7.99 11.77
CA GLU A 107 7.84 7.86 12.97
C GLU A 107 7.02 7.32 14.15
N GLN A 108 5.77 7.73 14.31
CA GLN A 108 4.89 7.17 15.34
C GLN A 108 4.59 5.68 15.08
N CYS A 109 4.37 5.29 13.82
CA CYS A 109 4.14 3.88 13.46
C CYS A 109 5.33 2.95 13.75
N VAL A 110 6.56 3.48 13.76
CA VAL A 110 7.79 2.72 14.04
C VAL A 110 8.15 2.74 15.53
N ASN A 111 7.83 3.83 16.25
CA ASN A 111 8.13 3.98 17.67
C ASN A 111 7.05 3.38 18.59
N GLU A 112 5.86 3.04 18.07
CA GLU A 112 4.93 2.12 18.73
C GLU A 112 5.68 0.83 19.06
N PRO A 113 5.74 0.40 20.33
CA PRO A 113 6.48 -0.80 20.69
C PRO A 113 5.86 -1.96 19.92
N VAL A 114 6.64 -2.54 18.99
CA VAL A 114 6.41 -3.92 18.56
C VAL A 114 6.27 -4.69 19.88
N PRO A 115 5.14 -5.40 20.13
CA PRO A 115 4.97 -6.11 21.38
C PRO A 115 6.22 -6.97 21.56
N PHE A 116 7.06 -6.59 22.52
CA PHE A 116 8.17 -7.43 22.93
C PHE A 116 7.50 -8.77 23.28
N ALA A 117 7.77 -9.79 22.47
CA ALA A 117 7.19 -11.12 22.56
C ALA A 117 5.68 -11.24 22.25
N SER A 118 5.32 -11.20 20.96
CA SER A 118 4.51 -12.33 20.50
C SER A 118 5.46 -13.52 20.42
N THR A 119 5.34 -14.44 21.37
CA THR A 119 6.00 -15.76 21.42
C THR A 119 5.65 -16.66 20.23
N GLU A 120 5.08 -16.10 19.17
CA GLU A 120 4.82 -16.78 17.90
C GLU A 120 6.08 -16.62 17.04
N LEU A 121 6.76 -17.75 16.85
CA LEU A 121 8.10 -17.99 16.29
C LEU A 121 8.44 -17.35 14.93
N ASP A 122 7.59 -16.52 14.32
CA ASP A 122 7.69 -16.20 12.89
C ASP A 122 7.56 -14.71 12.52
N THR A 123 7.67 -13.80 13.48
CA THR A 123 7.50 -12.37 13.20
C THR A 123 8.83 -11.68 12.86
N ASP A 124 9.22 -11.71 11.58
CA ASP A 124 10.36 -10.92 11.07
C ASP A 124 9.95 -9.45 10.90
N PRO A 125 10.49 -8.49 11.69
CA PRO A 125 10.13 -7.08 11.57
C PRO A 125 10.63 -6.43 10.28
N MET A 126 11.56 -7.09 9.56
CA MET A 126 11.94 -6.67 8.21
C MET A 126 10.94 -7.15 7.14
N SER A 127 9.96 -7.98 7.51
CA SER A 127 8.87 -8.40 6.63
C SER A 127 8.05 -7.20 6.12
N PRO A 128 7.49 -7.29 4.90
CA PRO A 128 6.56 -6.28 4.37
C PRO A 128 5.29 -6.08 5.23
N SER A 129 5.02 -6.95 6.20
CA SER A 129 3.89 -6.84 7.11
C SER A 129 4.11 -5.88 8.28
N PHE A 130 5.33 -5.40 8.52
CA PHE A 130 5.67 -4.56 9.67
C PHE A 130 6.28 -3.22 9.26
N CYS A 131 6.08 -2.20 10.09
CA CYS A 131 6.75 -0.91 9.91
C CYS A 131 8.25 -1.04 10.24
N PRO A 132 9.13 -0.31 9.52
CA PRO A 132 8.85 0.67 8.47
C PRO A 132 8.57 0.07 7.09
N THR A 133 8.85 -1.21 6.85
CA THR A 133 8.75 -1.83 5.52
C THR A 133 7.35 -1.72 4.92
N LEU A 134 6.30 -1.95 5.71
CA LEU A 134 4.90 -1.85 5.30
C LEU A 134 4.56 -0.50 4.64
N LEU A 135 5.10 0.59 5.18
CA LEU A 135 4.89 1.95 4.67
C LEU A 135 5.40 2.09 3.23
N THR A 136 6.38 1.28 2.82
CA THR A 136 6.92 1.27 1.46
C THR A 136 6.02 0.56 0.43
N PHE A 137 4.97 -0.13 0.88
CA PHE A 137 4.05 -0.90 0.03
C PHE A 137 2.69 -0.22 -0.20
N VAL A 138 2.37 0.87 0.49
CA VAL A 138 1.07 1.55 0.39
C VAL A 138 0.88 2.23 -0.97
N CYS A 139 1.75 3.17 -1.33
CA CYS A 139 1.75 3.83 -2.63
C CYS A 139 3.16 4.33 -2.97
N SER A 140 3.38 4.82 -4.20
CA SER A 140 4.70 5.29 -4.62
C SER A 140 5.14 6.58 -3.92
N SER A 141 4.21 7.44 -3.48
CA SER A 141 4.54 8.60 -2.63
C SER A 141 5.06 8.17 -1.27
N TRP A 142 4.29 7.32 -0.58
CA TRP A 142 4.64 6.80 0.75
C TRP A 142 5.96 6.04 0.71
N ARG A 143 6.19 5.25 -0.35
CA ARG A 143 7.47 4.60 -0.60
C ARG A 143 8.62 5.59 -0.64
N ARG A 144 8.51 6.65 -1.44
CA ARG A 144 9.58 7.67 -1.51
C ARG A 144 9.85 8.27 -0.14
N VAL A 145 8.80 8.72 0.53
CA VAL A 145 8.90 9.35 1.85
C VAL A 145 9.51 8.41 2.89
N ALA A 146 9.07 7.15 2.95
CA ALA A 146 9.59 6.17 3.90
C ALA A 146 11.05 5.80 3.62
N LEU A 147 11.42 5.58 2.36
CA LEU A 147 12.79 5.26 1.97
C LEU A 147 13.76 6.42 2.21
N ASP A 148 13.30 7.66 2.03
CA ASP A 148 14.08 8.90 2.21
C ASP A 148 14.04 9.46 3.63
N CYS A 149 13.46 8.73 4.60
CA CYS A 149 13.34 9.16 6.00
C CYS A 149 14.25 8.31 6.90
N PRO A 150 15.50 8.74 7.17
CA PRO A 150 16.47 7.92 7.87
C PRO A 150 16.10 7.54 9.31
N SER A 151 15.26 8.35 9.98
CA SER A 151 14.78 8.08 11.34
C SER A 151 13.91 6.83 11.43
N LEU A 152 13.33 6.35 10.34
CA LEU A 152 12.57 5.10 10.32
C LEU A 152 13.46 3.85 10.36
N TRP A 153 14.74 3.99 10.00
CA TRP A 153 15.66 2.87 9.80
C TRP A 153 16.75 2.78 10.87
N ASP A 154 16.79 3.71 11.84
CA ASP A 154 17.89 3.86 12.81
C ASP A 154 17.83 2.89 14.01
N LYS A 155 16.71 2.19 14.21
CA LYS A 155 16.50 1.19 15.29
C LYS A 155 16.03 -0.17 14.77
N PRO A 156 16.81 -0.88 13.94
CA PRO A 156 16.39 -2.17 13.41
C PRO A 156 16.39 -3.25 14.51
N TYR A 157 15.34 -4.08 14.51
CA TYR A 157 15.34 -5.38 15.18
C TYR A 157 15.56 -6.47 14.15
N ILE A 158 16.69 -7.17 14.25
CA ILE A 158 17.14 -8.18 13.30
C ILE A 158 16.82 -9.56 13.89
N PHE A 159 15.91 -10.29 13.25
CA PHE A 159 15.57 -11.67 13.63
C PHE A 159 16.21 -12.64 12.63
N LEU A 160 17.14 -13.47 13.07
CA LEU A 160 17.75 -14.48 12.22
C LEU A 160 16.92 -15.77 12.23
N PRO A 161 16.52 -16.29 11.06
CA PRO A 161 15.65 -17.46 11.00
C PRO A 161 16.40 -18.73 11.41
N GLU A 162 15.74 -19.58 12.20
CA GLU A 162 16.17 -20.95 12.45
C GLU A 162 16.16 -21.79 11.16
N GLN A 163 16.97 -22.84 11.12
CA GLN A 163 16.90 -23.82 10.03
C GLN A 163 15.59 -24.60 10.12
N ARG A 164 14.63 -24.29 9.24
CA ARG A 164 13.35 -25.01 9.18
C ARG A 164 13.53 -26.43 8.65
N SER A 165 12.70 -27.35 9.15
CA SER A 165 12.63 -28.73 8.65
C SER A 165 12.32 -28.74 7.15
N GLY A 166 13.03 -29.57 6.38
CA GLY A 166 12.90 -29.65 4.93
C GLY A 166 13.77 -28.67 4.14
N ILE A 167 14.47 -27.73 4.77
CA ILE A 167 15.46 -26.87 4.12
C ILE A 167 16.87 -27.44 4.34
N SER A 168 17.61 -27.67 3.24
CA SER A 168 18.99 -28.13 3.32
C SER A 168 19.91 -27.08 3.95
N TYR A 169 20.97 -27.53 4.62
CA TYR A 169 21.94 -26.62 5.26
C TYR A 169 22.54 -25.60 4.28
N VAL A 170 22.87 -26.04 3.07
CA VAL A 170 23.39 -25.18 1.99
C VAL A 170 22.38 -24.10 1.61
N ARG A 171 21.10 -24.48 1.43
CA ARG A 171 20.05 -23.51 1.09
C ARG A 171 19.81 -22.52 2.23
N TRP A 172 19.90 -22.96 3.47
CA TRP A 172 19.75 -22.08 4.63
C TRP A 172 20.91 -21.06 4.74
N ILE A 173 22.15 -21.45 4.42
CA ILE A 173 23.28 -20.50 4.29
C ILE A 173 22.97 -19.43 3.24
N GLU A 174 22.41 -19.81 2.08
CA GLU A 174 22.02 -18.84 1.04
C GLU A 174 20.95 -17.86 1.53
N ILE A 175 19.96 -18.35 2.30
CA ILE A 175 18.94 -17.50 2.91
C ILE A 175 19.58 -16.46 3.82
N LEU A 176 20.51 -16.86 4.69
CA LEU A 176 21.23 -15.94 5.58
C LEU A 176 22.10 -14.94 4.80
N LYS A 177 22.76 -15.38 3.70
CA LYS A 177 23.53 -14.48 2.82
C LYS A 177 22.63 -13.43 2.14
N ASN A 178 21.42 -13.81 1.71
CA ASN A 178 20.43 -12.87 1.18
C ASN A 178 19.91 -11.92 2.25
N TYR A 179 19.69 -12.44 3.47
CA TYR A 179 19.27 -11.63 4.61
C TYR A 179 20.34 -10.59 4.98
N ALA A 180 21.63 -10.94 4.88
CA ALA A 180 22.73 -9.98 5.05
C ALA A 180 22.66 -8.81 4.05
N GLN A 181 22.25 -9.05 2.80
CA GLN A 181 22.03 -8.00 1.82
C GLN A 181 20.85 -7.09 2.18
N LEU A 182 19.76 -7.67 2.69
CA LEU A 182 18.60 -6.92 3.17
C LEU A 182 18.98 -6.02 4.36
N ILE A 183 19.70 -6.57 5.34
CA ILE A 183 20.22 -5.81 6.49
C ILE A 183 21.12 -4.67 6.00
N ARG A 184 22.02 -4.92 5.03
CA ARG A 184 22.88 -3.87 4.48
C ARG A 184 22.06 -2.73 3.90
N LEU A 185 21.04 -3.06 3.09
CA LEU A 185 20.17 -2.08 2.47
C LEU A 185 19.38 -1.31 3.53
N TRP A 186 18.89 -1.98 4.57
CA TRP A 186 18.22 -1.36 5.70
C TRP A 186 19.13 -0.36 6.43
N LEU A 187 20.30 -0.81 6.86
CA LEU A 187 21.26 0.02 7.60
C LEU A 187 21.74 1.21 6.77
N SER A 188 21.91 1.04 5.46
CA SER A 188 22.27 2.17 4.58
C SER A 188 21.23 3.28 4.54
N ARG A 189 19.94 2.97 4.80
CA ARG A 189 18.86 3.98 4.81
C ARG A 189 18.85 4.83 6.07
N ALA A 190 19.43 4.35 7.17
CA ALA A 190 19.66 5.17 8.35
C ALA A 190 20.67 6.31 8.09
N GLY A 191 21.41 6.23 6.98
CA GLY A 191 22.31 7.28 6.52
C GLY A 191 23.49 7.46 7.48
N VAL A 192 23.54 8.64 8.12
CA VAL A 192 24.59 9.01 9.11
C VAL A 192 24.06 9.01 10.55
N ARG A 193 22.82 8.56 10.76
CA ARG A 193 22.20 8.58 12.09
C ARG A 193 22.82 7.53 13.01
N PRO A 194 22.90 7.80 14.33
CA PRO A 194 23.34 6.80 15.28
C PRO A 194 22.41 5.59 15.30
N LEU A 195 22.96 4.40 15.06
CA LEU A 195 22.23 3.13 15.02
C LEU A 195 22.05 2.54 16.42
N THR A 196 20.86 2.02 16.71
CA THR A 196 20.59 1.15 17.87
C THR A 196 20.08 -0.19 17.36
N ILE A 197 20.97 -1.18 17.27
CA ILE A 197 20.67 -2.48 16.65
C ILE A 197 20.35 -3.50 17.75
N ALA A 198 19.19 -4.17 17.63
CA ALA A 198 18.84 -5.32 18.43
C ALA A 198 18.86 -6.58 17.54
N ILE A 199 19.42 -7.68 18.04
CA ILE A 199 19.59 -8.91 17.27
C ILE A 199 19.08 -10.09 18.08
N SER A 200 18.24 -10.92 17.46
CA SER A 200 17.82 -12.23 17.95
C SER A 200 18.35 -13.29 16.99
N SER A 201 19.14 -14.24 17.51
CA SER A 201 19.73 -15.29 16.70
C SER A 201 19.57 -16.66 17.37
N PRO A 202 19.37 -17.73 16.57
CA PRO A 202 19.48 -19.11 17.04
C PRO A 202 20.86 -19.38 17.67
N TYR A 203 20.92 -20.34 18.59
CA TYR A 203 22.19 -20.77 19.19
C TYR A 203 23.06 -21.56 18.20
N GLY A 204 24.38 -21.53 18.38
CA GLY A 204 25.32 -22.40 17.65
C GLY A 204 25.60 -22.00 16.20
N LEU A 205 25.41 -20.73 15.82
CA LEU A 205 25.68 -20.23 14.46
C LEU A 205 27.12 -19.75 14.22
N GLU A 206 28.00 -19.90 15.20
CA GLU A 206 29.33 -19.30 15.24
C GLU A 206 30.23 -19.69 14.06
N THR A 207 30.03 -20.86 13.46
CA THR A 207 30.79 -21.37 12.32
C THR A 207 30.01 -21.31 11.00
N ASN A 208 28.78 -20.79 11.02
CA ASN A 208 27.93 -20.72 9.84
C ASN A 208 28.34 -19.56 8.92
N GLU A 209 28.72 -19.86 7.68
CA GLU A 209 29.13 -18.83 6.71
C GLU A 209 28.07 -17.75 6.45
N GLY A 210 26.79 -18.12 6.48
CA GLY A 210 25.69 -17.18 6.32
C GLY A 210 25.58 -16.22 7.51
N PHE A 211 25.75 -16.74 8.73
CA PHE A 211 25.81 -15.92 9.94
C PHE A 211 27.02 -14.97 9.92
N HIS A 212 28.19 -15.45 9.48
CA HIS A 212 29.36 -14.58 9.29
C HIS A 212 29.09 -13.45 8.29
N ALA A 213 28.37 -13.71 7.18
CA ALA A 213 28.01 -12.65 6.24
C ALA A 213 27.13 -11.57 6.89
N VAL A 214 26.15 -11.96 7.71
CA VAL A 214 25.33 -11.02 8.49
C VAL A 214 26.20 -10.22 9.47
N GLN A 215 27.07 -10.89 10.22
CA GLN A 215 27.95 -10.24 11.20
C GLN A 215 28.88 -9.21 10.52
N GLN A 216 29.47 -9.56 9.37
CA GLN A 216 30.33 -8.64 8.61
C GLN A 216 29.57 -7.40 8.15
N VAL A 217 28.31 -7.53 7.72
CA VAL A 217 27.46 -6.38 7.40
C VAL A 217 27.27 -5.51 8.63
N ILE A 218 26.83 -6.08 9.75
CA ILE A 218 26.54 -5.31 10.97
C ILE A 218 27.78 -4.57 11.48
N ILE A 219 28.93 -5.24 11.51
CA ILE A 219 30.22 -4.66 11.92
C ILE A 219 30.65 -3.53 10.97
N SER A 220 30.35 -3.62 9.67
CA SER A 220 30.70 -2.56 8.71
C SER A 220 30.00 -1.21 9.01
N PHE A 221 28.93 -1.20 9.82
CA PHE A 221 28.24 0.00 10.29
C PHE A 221 28.60 0.37 11.74
N SER A 222 29.60 -0.27 12.35
CA SER A 222 29.97 -0.08 13.77
C SER A 222 30.35 1.35 14.15
N SER A 223 30.91 2.13 13.22
CA SER A 223 31.23 3.54 13.44
C SER A 223 29.99 4.42 13.67
N GLN A 224 28.82 3.97 13.25
CA GLN A 224 27.55 4.68 13.44
C GLN A 224 26.81 4.22 14.70
N TRP A 225 27.30 3.24 15.45
CA TRP A 225 26.56 2.75 16.61
C TRP A 225 26.47 3.82 17.68
N LYS A 226 25.28 3.97 18.27
CA LYS A 226 25.06 4.92 19.35
C LYS A 226 25.93 4.52 20.54
N SER A 227 26.96 5.31 20.82
CA SER A 227 27.78 5.14 22.02
C SER A 227 26.88 5.27 23.24
N LYS A 228 26.90 4.25 24.12
CA LYS A 228 26.28 4.36 25.46
C LYS A 228 27.06 5.29 26.40
N PHE A 229 28.17 5.88 25.94
CA PHE A 229 28.99 6.82 26.71
C PHE A 229 28.82 8.25 26.16
N GLY A 230 27.76 8.92 26.60
CA GLY A 230 27.71 10.38 26.70
C GLY A 230 27.50 10.72 28.19
N PRO A 231 28.13 11.78 28.73
CA PRO A 231 28.08 12.06 30.16
C PRO A 231 26.64 12.34 30.59
N GLU A 232 26.18 11.62 31.60
CA GLU A 232 24.99 11.98 32.37
C GLU A 232 25.16 13.43 32.85
N SER A 233 24.25 14.31 32.44
CA SER A 233 24.17 15.71 32.89
C SER A 233 23.13 15.83 33.98
#